data_AF-A0A392PFX8-F1
#
_entry.id   AF-A0A392PFX8-F1
#
_cell.length_a   1.000
_cell.length_b   1.000
_cell.length_c   1.000
_cell.angle_alpha   90.00
_cell.angle_beta   90.00
_cell.angle_gamma   90.00
#
_symmetry.space_group_name_H-M   'P 1'
#
loop_
_entity.id
_entity.type
_entity.pdbx_description
1 polymer ?
#
loop_
_entity_poly.entity_id
_entity_poly.type
_entity_poly.pdbx_seq_one_letter_code
_entity_poly.pdbx_strand_id
1 'polypeptide(L)' 'FVQFHPTALADEGLPIKPTKPRDNAFLISEAVRGDGGILYNLAMERFMPSYDERAELAPRDVVARSIDDQLKKRDE' A
#
# COMPACT_ATOMS: atom_id res chain seq x y z
N PHE A 1 3.40 -12.25 17.21
CA PHE A 1 2.71 -11.87 15.96
C PHE A 1 3.11 -10.43 15.63
N VAL A 2 3.55 -10.16 14.40
CA VAL A 2 3.94 -8.80 13.95
C VAL A 2 2.94 -8.38 12.87
N GLN A 3 2.37 -7.18 12.99
CA GLN A 3 1.43 -6.61 12.02
C GLN A 3 2.13 -5.53 11.20
N PHE A 4 1.87 -5.52 9.88
CA PHE A 4 2.30 -4.46 8.97
C PHE A 4 1.10 -3.56 8.62
N HIS A 5 1.36 -2.26 8.50
CA HIS A 5 0.37 -1.31 8.00
C HIS A 5 0.48 -1.24 6.46
N PRO A 6 -0.59 -1.53 5.69
CA PRO A 6 -0.49 -1.69 4.24
C PRO A 6 -0.15 -0.39 3.50
N THR A 7 -0.55 0.76 4.04
CA THR A 7 -0.43 2.08 3.37
C THR A 7 0.52 3.01 4.12
N ALA A 8 1.76 2.57 4.31
CA ALA A 8 2.84 3.46 4.75
C ALA A 8 3.33 4.31 3.56
N LEU A 9 3.60 5.60 3.78
CA LEU A 9 4.13 6.48 2.77
C LEU A 9 5.61 6.17 2.51
N ALA A 10 5.92 5.74 1.30
CA ALA A 10 7.29 5.61 0.81
C ALA A 10 7.88 6.98 0.46
N ASP A 11 9.17 7.17 0.72
CA ASP A 11 9.90 8.38 0.32
C ASP A 11 10.32 8.38 -1.15
N GLU A 12 10.34 7.19 -1.75
CA GLU A 12 10.58 7.02 -3.17
C GLU A 12 9.41 7.58 -4.00
N GLY A 13 9.74 8.27 -5.10
CA GLY A 13 8.74 8.90 -5.96
C GLY A 13 8.13 10.21 -5.43
N LEU A 14 8.47 10.68 -4.23
CA LEU A 14 7.98 11.97 -3.74
C LEU A 14 8.57 13.15 -4.55
N PRO A 15 7.75 14.17 -4.90
CA PRO A 15 8.22 15.36 -5.61
C PRO A 15 9.19 16.20 -4.77
N ILE A 16 9.08 16.10 -3.45
CA ILE A 16 9.99 16.74 -2.48
C ILE A 16 10.45 15.64 -1.53
N LYS A 17 11.71 15.23 -1.69
CA LYS A 17 12.32 14.26 -0.76
C LYS A 17 12.65 14.95 0.56
N PRO A 18 12.34 14.33 1.71
CA PRO A 18 12.71 14.88 3.00
C PRO A 18 14.24 14.96 3.11
N THR A 19 14.75 16.05 3.69
CA THR A 19 16.20 16.30 3.86
C THR A 19 16.83 15.44 4.95
N LYS A 20 16.01 14.80 5.79
CA LYS A 20 16.41 13.81 6.79
C LYS A 20 15.54 12.57 6.65
N PRO A 21 16.09 11.36 6.85
CA PRO A 21 15.29 10.14 6.96
C PRO A 21 14.24 10.30 8.06
N ARG A 22 13.04 9.76 7.84
CA ARG A 22 12.04 9.71 8.91
C ARG A 22 12.40 8.59 9.89
N ASP A 23 12.35 8.89 11.18
CA ASP A 23 12.56 7.87 12.23
C ASP A 23 11.44 6.81 12.21
N ASN A 24 10.23 7.18 11.76
CA ASN A 24 9.08 6.31 11.61
C ASN A 24 8.40 6.55 10.25
N ALA A 25 7.80 5.50 9.68
CA ALA A 25 6.99 5.63 8.48
C ALA A 25 5.74 6.51 8.75
N PHE A 26 5.46 7.44 7.85
CA PHE A 26 4.20 8.19 7.89
C PHE A 26 3.07 7.29 7.38
N LEU A 27 2.00 7.13 8.16
CA LEU A 27 0.92 6.21 7.83
C LEU A 27 -0.23 6.94 7.15
N ILE A 28 -0.61 6.49 5.95
CA ILE A 28 -1.84 6.92 5.30
C ILE A 28 -2.98 6.12 5.92
N SER A 29 -3.92 6.84 6.54
CA SER A 29 -5.04 6.24 7.28
C SER A 29 -5.85 5.26 6.43
N GLU A 30 -6.32 4.17 7.04
CA GLU A 30 -7.25 3.25 6.40
C GLU A 30 -8.56 3.91 5.97
N ALA A 31 -8.92 5.02 6.62
CA ALA A 31 -10.06 5.83 6.22
C ALA A 31 -9.98 6.22 4.74
N VAL A 32 -8.78 6.41 4.18
CA VAL A 32 -8.61 6.69 2.75
C VAL A 32 -9.13 5.54 1.89
N ARG A 33 -8.87 4.28 2.25
CA ARG A 33 -9.45 3.12 1.56
C ARG A 33 -10.95 3.01 1.83
N GLY A 34 -11.37 3.28 3.07
CA GLY A 34 -12.78 3.33 3.49
C GLY A 34 -13.63 4.30 2.66
N ASP A 35 -13.06 5.45 2.32
CA ASP A 35 -13.69 6.52 1.55
C ASP A 35 -13.49 6.37 0.03
N GLY A 36 -13.12 5.17 -0.43
CA GLY A 36 -13.03 4.84 -1.87
C GLY A 36 -11.64 4.99 -2.48
N GLY A 37 -10.58 5.11 -1.68
CA GLY A 37 -9.20 5.07 -2.15
C GLY A 37 -8.88 3.73 -2.84
N ILE A 38 -8.22 3.82 -3.99
CA ILE A 38 -7.92 2.67 -4.87
C ILE A 38 -6.42 2.39 -4.84
N LEU A 39 -6.05 1.11 -4.81
CA LEU A 39 -4.66 0.68 -4.89
C LEU A 39 -4.30 0.29 -6.32
N TYR A 40 -3.27 0.96 -6.84
CA TYR A 40 -2.70 0.71 -8.16
C TYR A 40 -1.27 0.20 -8.01
N ASN A 41 -0.87 -0.68 -8.94
CA ASN A 41 0.52 -1.06 -9.11
C ASN A 41 1.24 -0.07 -10.07
N LEU A 42 2.54 -0.25 -10.31
CA LEU A 42 3.31 0.65 -11.21
C LEU A 42 2.87 0.63 -12.69
N ALA A 43 2.10 -0.37 -13.14
CA ALA A 43 1.45 -0.36 -14.46
C ALA A 43 0.12 0.40 -14.47
N MET A 44 -0.23 1.07 -13.36
CA MET A 44 -1.52 1.73 -13.19
C MET A 44 -2.70 0.75 -13.27
N GLU A 45 -2.50 -0.49 -12.85
CA GLU A 45 -3.55 -1.49 -12.77
C GLU A 45 -4.10 -1.57 -11.35
N ARG A 46 -5.43 -1.52 -11.24
CA ARG A 46 -6.12 -1.76 -9.97
C ARG A 46 -6.10 -3.25 -9.67
N PHE A 47 -5.27 -3.66 -8.71
CA PHE A 47 -5.00 -5.08 -8.49
C PHE A 47 -5.86 -5.72 -7.40
N MET A 48 -6.34 -4.97 -6.40
CA MET A 48 -7.04 -5.54 -5.24
C MET A 48 -8.23 -6.45 -5.57
N PRO A 49 -9.09 -6.15 -6.56
CA PRO A 49 -10.20 -7.04 -6.94
C PRO A 49 -9.78 -8.44 -7.41
N SER A 50 -8.52 -8.62 -7.82
CA SER A 50 -7.97 -9.94 -8.19
C SER A 50 -7.56 -10.80 -6.98
N TYR A 51 -7.45 -10.20 -5.79
CA TYR A 51 -7.05 -10.87 -4.55
C TYR A 51 -8.20 -11.15 -3.60
N ASP A 52 -9.17 -10.23 -3.49
CA ASP A 52 -10.30 -10.34 -2.57
C ASP A 52 -11.51 -9.58 -3.12
N GLU A 53 -12.71 -10.15 -3.01
CA GLU A 53 -13.96 -9.54 -3.49
C GLU A 53 -14.27 -8.20 -2.81
N ARG A 54 -13.80 -8.00 -1.57
CA ARG A 54 -13.92 -6.74 -0.83
C ARG A 54 -12.95 -5.66 -1.31
N ALA A 55 -12.03 -6.01 -2.19
CA ALA A 55 -11.00 -5.14 -2.75
C ALA A 55 -10.26 -4.34 -1.65
N GLU A 56 -10.16 -3.01 -1.76
CA GLU A 56 -9.45 -2.16 -0.81
C GLU A 56 -10.04 -2.15 0.60
N LEU A 57 -11.26 -2.68 0.80
CA LEU A 57 -11.90 -2.84 2.12
C LEU A 57 -11.58 -4.20 2.78
N ALA A 58 -10.77 -5.04 2.14
CA ALA A 58 -10.30 -6.28 2.74
C ALA A 58 -9.51 -6.04 4.05
N PRO A 59 -9.39 -7.05 4.93
CA PRO A 59 -8.58 -6.97 6.14
C PRO A 59 -7.13 -6.56 5.87
N ARG A 60 -6.52 -5.85 6.82
CA ARG A 60 -5.15 -5.30 6.70
C ARG A 60 -4.12 -6.30 6.22
N ASP A 61 -4.16 -7.52 6.75
CA ASP A 61 -3.21 -8.58 6.43
C ASP A 61 -3.39 -9.10 5.00
N VAL A 62 -4.62 -9.17 4.49
CA VAL A 62 -4.90 -9.48 3.08
C VAL A 62 -4.34 -8.39 2.18
N VAL A 63 -4.61 -7.12 2.48
CA VAL A 63 -4.12 -5.97 1.71
C VAL A 63 -2.58 -5.90 1.75
N ALA A 64 -1.97 -6.12 2.91
CA ALA A 64 -0.51 -6.08 3.03
C ALA A 64 0.16 -7.22 2.23
N ARG A 65 -0.42 -8.42 2.24
CA ARG A 65 0.08 -9.57 1.47
C ARG A 65 -0.10 -9.39 -0.04
N SER A 66 -1.21 -8.78 -0.49
CA SER A 66 -1.42 -8.51 -1.91
C SER A 66 -0.44 -7.45 -2.45
N ILE A 67 -0.13 -6.42 -1.66
CA ILE A 67 0.92 -5.45 -2.00
C ILE A 67 2.29 -6.13 -2.12
N ASP A 68 2.67 -6.93 -1.12
CA ASP A 68 3.94 -7.69 -1.13
C ASP A 68 4.04 -8.63 -2.34
N ASP A 69 2.96 -9.33 -2.70
CA ASP A 69 2.92 -10.19 -3.88
C ASP A 69 3.04 -9.39 -5.20
N GLN A 70 2.43 -8.20 -5.30
CA GLN A 70 2.57 -7.32 -6.47
C GLN A 70 4.00 -6.82 -6.66
N LEU A 71 4.68 -6.43 -5.57
CA LEU A 71 6.08 -5.98 -5.60
C LEU A 71 7.00 -7.13 -6.05
N LYS A 72 6.88 -8.31 -5.42
CA LYS A 72 7.67 -9.50 -5.76
C LYS A 72 7.48 -9.98 -7.19
N LYS A 73 6.26 -9.92 -7.72
CA LYS A 73 5.98 -10.30 -9.11
C LYS A 73 6.69 -9.42 -10.14
N ARG A 74 7.17 -8.24 -9.75
CA ARG A 74 7.85 -7.29 -10.62
C ARG A 74 9.36 -7.17 -10.35
N ASP A 75 9.91 -8.00 -9.46
CA ASP A 75 11.29 -7.85 -8.95
C ASP A 75 11.55 -6.44 -8.37
N GLU A 76 10.55 -5.86 -7.70
CA GLU A 76 10.64 -4.60 -6.96
C GLU A 76 10.98 -4.81 -5.48
#